data_AF-A0A7J2XAJ7-F1
#
_entry.id   AF-A0A7J2XAJ7-F1
#
_cell.length_a   1.000
_cell.length_b   1.000
_cell.length_c   1.000
_cell.angle_alpha   90.00
_cell.angle_beta   90.00
_cell.angle_gamma   90.00
#
_symmetry.space_group_name_H-M   'P 1'
#
loop_
_entity.id
_entity.type
_entity.pdbx_description
1 polymer ?
#
loop_
_entity_poly.entity_id
_entity_poly.type
_entity_poly.pdbx_seq_one_letter_code
_entity_poly.pdbx_strand_id
1 'polypeptide(L)'
;YQGIVVGTYYHGWLPRENILKGNKVWRNFIGISLLRNATENLVEKNFIGKSFIGVLIKESNDNMVVRNTMKRNLLHAVFLKCKKNTWYMNYWGRPRILPKIIPGVGKMGIPWINLDPRPMRWAV
;
A
#
# COMPACT_ATOMS: atom_id res chain seq x y z
N TYR A 1 10.97 -1.27 -12.73
CA TYR A 1 11.20 -2.47 -11.91
C TYR A 1 10.30 -2.45 -10.68
N GLN A 2 9.48 -3.48 -10.53
CA GLN A 2 8.54 -3.70 -9.40
C GLN A 2 9.22 -4.58 -8.35
N GLY A 3 8.93 -4.38 -7.07
CA GLY A 3 9.36 -5.29 -6.00
C GLY A 3 8.46 -6.52 -5.92
N ILE A 4 7.40 -6.46 -5.12
CA ILE A 4 6.40 -7.53 -4.99
C ILE A 4 5.09 -7.10 -5.66
N VAL A 5 4.50 -7.97 -6.46
CA VAL A 5 3.24 -7.72 -7.16
C VAL A 5 2.24 -8.81 -6.82
N VAL A 6 1.07 -8.41 -6.32
CA VAL A 6 -0.14 -9.24 -6.25
C VAL A 6 -1.10 -8.71 -7.29
N GLY A 7 -1.39 -9.52 -8.30
CA GLY A 7 -2.25 -9.14 -9.41
C GLY A 7 -2.27 -10.24 -10.46
N THR A 8 -3.11 -10.07 -11.47
CA THR A 8 -3.25 -11.05 -12.56
C THR A 8 -3.21 -10.36 -13.92
N TYR A 9 -2.86 -11.11 -14.97
CA TYR A 9 -3.03 -10.71 -16.37
C TYR A 9 -4.24 -11.40 -17.02
N TYR A 10 -4.85 -12.37 -16.34
CA TYR A 10 -5.97 -13.16 -16.85
C TYR A 10 -7.30 -12.62 -16.36
N HIS A 11 -8.22 -12.40 -17.30
CA HIS A 11 -9.60 -12.04 -16.99
C HIS A 11 -10.27 -13.19 -16.23
N GLY A 12 -10.83 -12.89 -15.05
CA GLY A 12 -11.52 -13.86 -14.19
C GLY A 12 -10.74 -14.29 -12.94
N TRP A 13 -9.43 -14.04 -12.88
CA TRP A 13 -8.66 -14.32 -11.67
C TRP A 13 -8.77 -13.16 -10.69
N LEU A 14 -8.99 -13.50 -9.43
CA LEU A 14 -9.14 -12.56 -8.32
C LEU A 14 -8.11 -12.94 -7.25
N PRO A 15 -6.87 -12.42 -7.33
CA PRO A 15 -5.88 -12.68 -6.30
C PRO A 15 -6.40 -12.22 -4.94
N ARG A 16 -6.75 -13.18 -4.08
CA ARG A 16 -7.36 -12.91 -2.79
C ARG A 16 -6.72 -13.69 -1.67
N GLU A 17 -6.91 -13.19 -0.45
CA GLU A 17 -6.48 -13.86 0.78
C GLU A 17 -4.96 -14.12 0.86
N ASN A 18 -4.15 -13.36 0.11
CA ASN A 18 -2.70 -13.48 0.19
C ASN A 18 -2.15 -12.72 1.39
N ILE A 19 -1.13 -13.27 2.02
CA ILE A 19 -0.43 -12.67 3.16
C ILE A 19 1.00 -12.33 2.75
N LEU A 20 1.29 -11.04 2.65
CA LEU A 20 2.63 -10.51 2.41
C LEU A 20 3.17 -10.01 3.74
N LYS A 21 4.01 -10.82 4.39
CA LYS A 21 4.46 -10.55 5.76
C LYS A 21 5.97 -10.64 5.94
N GLY A 22 6.55 -9.69 6.66
CA GLY A 22 7.95 -9.73 7.07
C GLY A 22 8.97 -9.54 5.94
N ASN A 23 8.57 -8.97 4.80
CA ASN A 23 9.45 -8.78 3.66
C ASN A 23 10.25 -7.49 3.77
N LYS A 24 11.47 -7.50 3.23
CA LYS A 24 12.29 -6.30 3.00
C LYS A 24 12.30 -5.95 1.52
N VAL A 25 11.59 -4.89 1.15
CA VAL A 25 11.47 -4.40 -0.22
C VAL A 25 12.21 -3.07 -0.35
N TRP A 26 13.24 -3.02 -1.20
CA TRP A 26 14.21 -1.92 -1.20
C TRP A 26 14.67 -1.53 -2.60
N ARG A 27 14.84 -0.22 -2.86
CA ARG A 27 15.40 0.31 -4.12
C ARG A 27 14.65 -0.12 -5.39
N ASN A 28 13.32 -0.03 -5.36
CA ASN A 28 12.47 -0.34 -6.51
C ASN A 28 11.87 0.93 -7.13
N PHE A 29 11.33 0.82 -8.35
CA PHE A 29 10.47 1.90 -8.86
C PHE A 29 9.14 1.91 -8.09
N ILE A 30 8.50 0.75 -7.97
CA ILE A 30 7.35 0.54 -7.07
C ILE A 30 7.70 -0.61 -6.14
N GLY A 31 7.55 -0.41 -4.83
CA GLY A 31 7.88 -1.41 -3.81
C GLY A 31 6.90 -2.59 -3.82
N ILE A 32 5.70 -2.40 -3.29
CA ILE A 32 4.63 -3.41 -3.29
C ILE A 32 3.44 -2.90 -4.09
N SER A 33 2.91 -3.73 -4.97
CA SER A 33 1.75 -3.42 -5.82
C SER A 33 0.62 -4.43 -5.62
N LEU A 34 -0.58 -3.93 -5.32
CA LEU A 34 -1.84 -4.69 -5.39
C LEU A 34 -2.62 -4.19 -6.61
N LEU A 35 -2.78 -5.04 -7.63
CA LEU A 35 -3.25 -4.65 -8.95
C LEU A 35 -4.39 -5.55 -9.44
N ARG A 36 -5.29 -4.98 -10.24
CA ARG A 36 -6.26 -5.72 -11.09
C ARG A 36 -7.11 -6.71 -10.30
N ASN A 37 -8.04 -6.18 -9.52
CA ASN A 37 -8.97 -6.89 -8.66
C ASN A 37 -8.32 -7.79 -7.60
N ALA A 38 -7.12 -7.41 -7.14
CA ALA A 38 -6.57 -7.99 -5.92
C ALA A 38 -7.44 -7.56 -4.73
N THR A 39 -8.04 -8.52 -4.02
CA THR A 39 -9.00 -8.26 -2.95
C THR A 39 -8.67 -9.02 -1.69
N GLU A 40 -9.02 -8.50 -0.50
CA GLU A 40 -8.87 -9.25 0.76
C GLU A 40 -7.42 -9.72 1.06
N ASN A 41 -6.42 -8.99 0.56
CA ASN A 41 -5.02 -9.30 0.83
C ASN A 41 -4.49 -8.53 2.05
N LEU A 42 -3.57 -9.15 2.78
CA LEU A 42 -2.92 -8.58 3.95
C LEU A 42 -1.45 -8.28 3.66
N VAL A 43 -1.08 -7.00 3.70
CA VAL A 43 0.30 -6.52 3.65
C VAL A 43 0.70 -6.08 5.06
N GLU A 44 1.47 -6.91 5.76
CA GLU A 44 1.76 -6.73 7.18
C GLU A 44 3.26 -6.75 7.52
N LYS A 45 3.73 -5.86 8.41
CA LYS A 45 5.10 -5.95 8.98
C LYS A 45 6.22 -6.01 7.93
N ASN A 46 6.02 -5.36 6.78
CA ASN A 46 7.05 -5.26 5.75
C ASN A 46 7.86 -3.98 5.92
N PHE A 47 9.15 -4.04 5.57
CA PHE A 47 10.02 -2.88 5.46
C PHE A 47 10.13 -2.46 3.99
N ILE A 48 9.63 -1.28 3.65
CA ILE A 48 9.50 -0.79 2.28
C ILE A 48 10.22 0.54 2.15
N GLY A 49 11.33 0.58 1.40
CA GLY A 49 12.13 1.80 1.36
C GLY A 49 12.96 2.05 0.10
N LYS A 50 13.47 3.28 0.01
CA LYS A 50 14.25 3.78 -1.15
C LYS A 50 13.59 3.53 -2.50
N SER A 51 12.26 3.52 -2.55
CA SER A 51 11.49 3.31 -3.79
C SER A 51 10.82 4.60 -4.27
N PHE A 52 10.53 4.71 -5.56
CA PHE A 52 9.80 5.88 -6.06
C PHE A 52 8.38 5.91 -5.50
N ILE A 53 7.65 4.78 -5.58
CA ILE A 53 6.42 4.53 -4.82
C ILE A 53 6.66 3.38 -3.85
N GLY A 54 6.29 3.54 -2.57
CA GLY A 54 6.37 2.47 -1.57
C GLY A 54 5.32 1.40 -1.80
N VAL A 55 4.05 1.74 -1.59
CA VAL A 55 2.90 0.86 -1.84
C VAL A 55 1.96 1.49 -2.87
N LEU A 56 1.60 0.73 -3.89
CA LEU A 56 0.58 1.09 -4.88
C LEU A 56 -0.61 0.13 -4.78
N ILE A 57 -1.81 0.67 -4.59
CA ILE A 57 -3.05 -0.11 -4.75
C ILE A 57 -3.82 0.44 -5.95
N LYS A 58 -3.98 -0.35 -7.00
CA LYS A 58 -4.68 0.06 -8.22
C LYS A 58 -5.77 -0.93 -8.59
N GLU A 59 -6.99 -0.42 -8.78
CA GLU A 59 -8.15 -1.22 -9.21
C GLU A 59 -8.34 -2.46 -8.33
N SER A 60 -8.14 -2.32 -7.03
CA SER A 60 -8.03 -3.41 -6.05
C SER A 60 -8.65 -2.96 -4.73
N ASN A 61 -9.58 -3.71 -4.18
CA ASN A 61 -10.45 -3.27 -3.07
C ASN A 61 -10.28 -4.15 -1.83
N ASP A 62 -10.74 -3.68 -0.67
CA ASP A 62 -10.87 -4.50 0.54
C ASP A 62 -9.55 -5.14 1.01
N ASN A 63 -8.40 -4.48 0.76
CA ASN A 63 -7.09 -4.94 1.24
C ASN A 63 -6.68 -4.22 2.52
N MET A 64 -5.80 -4.84 3.30
CA MET A 64 -5.27 -4.31 4.55
C MET A 64 -3.77 -4.08 4.44
N VAL A 65 -3.33 -2.83 4.61
CA VAL A 65 -1.91 -2.47 4.71
C VAL A 65 -1.64 -1.99 6.12
N VAL A 66 -1.06 -2.86 6.95
CA VAL A 66 -0.98 -2.64 8.40
C VAL A 66 0.40 -2.90 8.96
N ARG A 67 0.84 -2.14 9.97
CA ARG A 67 2.11 -2.38 10.68
C ARG A 67 3.35 -2.40 9.78
N ASN A 68 3.32 -1.74 8.62
CA ASN A 68 4.49 -1.67 7.72
C ASN A 68 5.37 -0.46 8.05
N THR A 69 6.67 -0.62 7.80
CA THR A 69 7.66 0.46 7.90
C THR A 69 7.96 1.01 6.51
N MET A 70 7.46 2.21 6.19
CA MET A 70 7.73 2.89 4.92
C MET A 70 8.78 3.98 5.14
N LYS A 71 9.96 3.87 4.53
CA LYS A 71 11.08 4.80 4.82
C LYS A 71 11.85 5.20 3.57
N ARG A 72 12.06 6.52 3.40
CA ARG A 72 12.81 7.09 2.26
C ARG A 72 12.23 6.70 0.88
N ASN A 73 10.91 6.58 0.78
CA ASN A 73 10.25 6.51 -0.53
C ASN A 73 9.90 7.93 -0.97
N LEU A 74 9.90 8.21 -2.27
CA LEU A 74 9.45 9.53 -2.75
C LEU A 74 7.96 9.72 -2.45
N LEU A 75 7.14 8.71 -2.79
CA LEU A 75 5.75 8.60 -2.39
C LEU A 75 5.59 7.34 -1.54
N HIS A 76 5.24 7.48 -0.27
CA HIS A 76 5.10 6.30 0.60
C HIS A 76 3.96 5.37 0.17
N ALA A 77 2.81 5.95 -0.18
CA ALA A 77 1.68 5.19 -0.70
C ALA A 77 0.86 6.05 -1.67
N VAL A 78 0.29 5.38 -2.68
CA VAL A 78 -0.67 5.93 -3.64
C VAL A 78 -1.76 4.89 -3.87
N PHE A 79 -2.99 5.33 -4.07
CA PHE A 79 -4.05 4.44 -4.49
C PHE A 79 -4.86 5.01 -5.67
N LEU A 80 -5.35 4.13 -6.54
CA LEU A 80 -5.99 4.49 -7.81
C LEU A 80 -7.21 3.59 -8.06
N LYS A 81 -8.37 4.19 -8.31
CA LYS A 81 -9.63 3.52 -8.66
C LYS A 81 -9.97 2.35 -7.72
N CYS A 82 -9.76 2.53 -6.42
CA CYS A 82 -10.03 1.52 -5.41
C CYS A 82 -10.96 2.02 -4.30
N LYS A 83 -11.50 1.08 -3.52
CA LYS A 83 -12.40 1.34 -2.39
C LYS A 83 -12.06 0.43 -1.21
N LYS A 84 -12.45 0.84 -0.01
CA LYS A 84 -12.43 0.03 1.22
C LYS A 84 -11.07 -0.58 1.60
N ASN A 85 -9.96 -0.03 1.13
CA ASN A 85 -8.64 -0.44 1.58
C ASN A 85 -8.33 0.22 2.93
N THR A 86 -7.85 -0.58 3.90
CA THR A 86 -7.55 -0.12 5.25
C THR A 86 -6.05 0.09 5.41
N TRP A 87 -5.68 1.25 5.93
CA TRP A 87 -4.30 1.55 6.35
C TRP A 87 -4.32 1.75 7.86
N TYR A 88 -3.48 1.02 8.59
CA TYR A 88 -3.49 1.12 10.05
C TYR A 88 -2.13 0.83 10.65
N MET A 89 -1.69 1.68 11.58
CA MET A 89 -0.42 1.47 12.28
C MET A 89 0.75 1.34 11.31
N ASN A 90 0.83 2.10 10.22
CA ASN A 90 2.04 2.12 9.41
C ASN A 90 2.98 3.25 9.87
N TYR A 91 4.29 3.04 9.72
CA TYR A 91 5.30 4.07 9.95
C TYR A 91 5.60 4.78 8.63
N TRP A 92 5.40 6.10 8.60
CA TRP A 92 5.41 6.91 7.37
C TRP A 92 6.67 7.77 7.26
N GLY A 93 7.83 7.15 7.47
CA GLY A 93 9.15 7.78 7.40
C GLY A 93 9.53 8.63 8.61
N ARG A 94 8.54 9.09 9.38
CA ARG A 94 8.69 9.88 10.60
C ARG A 94 7.59 9.54 11.62
N PRO A 95 7.83 9.76 12.93
CA PRO A 95 6.79 9.67 13.95
C PRO A 95 5.61 10.60 13.63
N ARG A 96 4.39 10.15 13.90
CA ARG A 96 3.16 10.94 13.72
C ARG A 96 2.21 10.73 14.89
N ILE A 97 1.45 11.78 15.22
CA ILE A 97 0.37 11.76 16.21
C ILE A 97 -0.98 11.91 15.52
N LEU A 98 -1.03 12.73 14.46
CA LEU A 98 -2.20 12.91 13.62
C LEU A 98 -2.34 11.79 12.57
N PRO A 99 -3.58 11.51 12.12
CA PRO A 99 -3.82 10.65 10.97
C PRO A 99 -2.94 11.00 9.77
N LYS A 100 -2.48 9.99 9.04
CA LYS A 100 -1.77 10.19 7.78
C LYS A 100 -2.78 10.20 6.64
N ILE A 101 -2.87 11.33 5.96
CA ILE A 101 -3.54 11.45 4.67
C ILE A 101 -2.70 10.75 3.61
N ILE A 102 -3.38 9.89 2.85
CA ILE A 102 -2.87 9.17 1.70
C ILE A 102 -3.64 9.72 0.49
N PRO A 103 -2.97 10.40 -0.46
CA PRO A 103 -3.62 10.88 -1.66
C PRO A 103 -3.85 9.73 -2.64
N GLY A 104 -4.91 9.86 -3.42
CA GLY A 104 -5.20 8.93 -4.49
C GLY A 104 -6.22 9.48 -5.48
N VAL A 105 -6.66 8.61 -6.37
CA VAL A 105 -7.64 8.94 -7.40
C VAL A 105 -8.76 7.91 -7.32
N GLY A 106 -10.00 8.38 -7.24
CA GLY A 106 -11.22 7.57 -7.23
C GLY A 106 -11.62 7.09 -8.62
N LYS A 107 -12.89 6.68 -8.75
CA LYS A 107 -13.48 6.37 -10.07
C LYS A 107 -13.54 7.65 -10.92
N MET A 108 -13.51 7.49 -12.25
CA MET A 108 -13.58 8.59 -13.22
C MET A 108 -12.47 9.65 -13.11
N GLY A 109 -11.34 9.34 -12.45
CA GLY A 109 -10.23 10.28 -12.34
C GLY A 109 -10.39 11.35 -11.26
N ILE A 110 -11.45 11.28 -10.44
CA ILE A 110 -11.72 12.26 -9.40
C ILE A 110 -10.69 12.11 -8.25
N PRO A 111 -9.99 13.18 -7.83
CA PRO A 111 -9.11 13.12 -6.68
C PRO A 111 -9.82 12.61 -5.42
N TRP A 112 -9.14 11.76 -4.65
CA TRP A 112 -9.70 11.17 -3.43
C TRP A 112 -8.63 11.01 -2.35
N ILE A 113 -9.07 10.80 -1.11
CA ILE A 113 -8.17 10.57 0.02
C ILE A 113 -8.54 9.29 0.78
N ASN A 114 -7.53 8.65 1.34
CA ASN A 114 -7.66 7.60 2.34
C ASN A 114 -6.80 7.98 3.55
N LEU A 115 -7.05 7.38 4.69
CA LEU A 115 -6.42 7.72 5.96
C LEU A 115 -5.79 6.48 6.59
N ASP A 116 -4.61 6.66 7.15
CA ASP A 116 -4.14 5.83 8.27
C ASP A 116 -4.45 6.60 9.57
N PRO A 117 -5.48 6.21 10.33
CA PRO A 117 -5.97 6.99 11.47
C PRO A 117 -5.03 6.93 12.68
N ARG A 118 -4.18 5.90 12.78
CA ARG A 118 -3.23 5.73 13.89
C ARG A 118 -1.87 5.29 13.36
N PRO A 119 -1.08 6.19 12.75
CA PRO A 119 0.28 5.91 12.34
C PRO A 119 1.18 5.45 13.49
N MET A 120 2.18 4.63 13.18
CA MET A 120 3.21 4.28 14.17
C MET A 120 4.14 5.46 14.45
N ARG A 121 4.57 5.56 15.70
CA ARG A 121 5.57 6.54 16.15
C ARG A 121 7.00 6.07 15.86
N TRP A 122 7.22 4.76 15.79
CA TRP A 122 8.53 4.15 15.62
C TRP A 122 8.48 3.13 14.49
N ALA A 123 9.60 2.92 13.82
CA ALA A 123 9.73 1.83 12.87
C ALA A 123 9.79 0.50 13.63
N VAL A 124 9.16 -0.53 13.06
CA VAL A 124 9.34 -1.95 13.41
C VAL A 124 10.17 -2.65 12.34
#